data_AF-A0A0D1VYT9-F1
#
_entry.id   AF-A0A0D1VYT9-F1
#
_cell.length_a   1.000
_cell.length_b   1.000
_cell.length_c   1.000
_cell.angle_alpha   90.00
_cell.angle_beta   90.00
_cell.angle_gamma   90.00
#
_symmetry.space_group_name_H-M   'P 1'
#
loop_
_entity.id
_entity.type
_entity.pdbx_description
1 polymer ?
#
loop_
_entity_poly.entity_id
_entity_poly.type
_entity_poly.pdbx_seq_one_letter_code
_entity_poly.pdbx_strand_id
1 'polypeptide(L)'
;MPKRKSNTPSPNETDEPAHPKKTEVTRSEGEDIDHDDICPICHLLLYRPVRTRCNHTLCEACMAHWADVSITSQMTTVGLDDEAVVLLPHEIETRCPMCRTSTTATLDPTRESSLRREYPESYKAREIEGTLADEDDFATKIETLTVYIGNEHRLIRAYDESNNRHDWTFFVRPSRTDLIEEMQIFLHPTFRNPRVIKQYPPYEVRRLGWGYFTIFVNIILKAGYSWVSSEAEDTPDGAPKGKLPLEWTLDFNGRGSQGRLRLKVRKEKEGQEAEDEEEREEVRRLWARQRVTDPDWEDPEDVS
;
A
#
# COMPACT_ATOMS: atom_id res chain seq x y z
N MET A 1 57.94 64.32 -8.09
CA MET A 1 56.64 64.68 -7.47
C MET A 1 55.68 65.09 -8.58
N PRO A 2 54.39 64.71 -8.54
CA PRO A 2 53.79 63.64 -9.35
C PRO A 2 53.39 63.99 -10.79
N LYS A 3 53.29 62.92 -11.58
CA LYS A 3 53.12 62.79 -13.03
C LYS A 3 51.65 62.97 -13.43
N ARG A 4 51.38 63.82 -14.43
CA ARG A 4 50.15 63.77 -15.25
C ARG A 4 50.29 62.62 -16.25
N LYS A 5 49.37 61.64 -16.20
CA LYS A 5 49.28 60.57 -17.19
C LYS A 5 48.11 60.83 -18.13
N SER A 6 48.47 60.91 -19.40
CA SER A 6 47.66 60.80 -20.61
C SER A 6 46.96 59.45 -20.69
N ASN A 7 45.73 59.42 -21.20
CA ASN A 7 45.12 58.18 -21.71
C ASN A 7 44.57 58.41 -23.12
N THR A 8 45.15 57.68 -24.05
CA THR A 8 44.80 57.50 -25.46
C THR A 8 43.73 56.40 -25.58
N PRO A 9 42.82 56.42 -26.56
CA PRO A 9 41.87 55.32 -26.78
C PRO A 9 42.31 54.34 -27.90
N SER A 10 41.69 53.15 -27.88
CA SER A 10 41.65 52.02 -28.86
C SER A 10 42.74 50.93 -28.76
N PRO A 11 42.51 49.70 -29.32
CA PRO A 11 41.27 48.95 -29.63
C PRO A 11 41.34 47.44 -29.20
N ASN A 12 40.20 46.72 -29.14
CA ASN A 12 39.97 45.42 -29.82
C ASN A 12 38.76 44.62 -29.31
N GLU A 13 38.14 43.97 -30.28
CA GLU A 13 37.10 42.93 -30.25
C GLU A 13 37.46 41.69 -29.42
N THR A 14 36.45 40.98 -28.90
CA THR A 14 36.31 39.51 -29.05
C THR A 14 34.96 39.03 -28.50
N ASP A 15 34.22 38.35 -29.38
CA ASP A 15 33.41 37.13 -29.19
C ASP A 15 32.62 36.92 -27.88
N GLU A 16 31.28 37.01 -28.00
CA GLU A 16 30.35 36.23 -27.16
C GLU A 16 29.54 35.25 -28.03
N PRO A 17 29.38 33.98 -27.61
CA PRO A 17 28.87 32.91 -28.44
C PRO A 17 27.34 32.91 -28.55
N ALA A 18 26.87 32.53 -29.73
CA ALA A 18 25.47 32.32 -30.07
C ALA A 18 24.75 31.43 -29.04
N HIS A 19 23.73 31.98 -28.39
CA HIS A 19 22.73 31.19 -27.70
C HIS A 19 21.97 30.31 -28.72
N PRO A 20 21.82 29.00 -28.46
CA PRO A 20 21.05 28.14 -29.34
C PRO A 20 19.59 28.57 -29.26
N LYS A 21 19.05 28.94 -30.43
CA LYS A 21 17.61 29.17 -30.61
C LYS A 21 16.88 27.97 -30.04
N LYS A 22 16.09 28.20 -28.99
CA LYS A 22 15.12 27.24 -28.47
C LYS A 22 14.30 26.77 -29.66
N THR A 23 14.43 25.50 -29.97
CA THR A 23 13.62 24.75 -30.92
C THR A 23 12.17 25.00 -30.53
N GLU A 24 11.46 25.78 -31.35
CA GLU A 24 10.01 25.88 -31.27
C GLU A 24 9.47 24.47 -31.44
N VAL A 25 8.95 23.93 -30.34
CA VAL A 25 8.07 22.76 -30.38
C VAL A 25 6.86 23.21 -31.19
N THR A 26 6.82 22.80 -32.45
CA THR A 26 5.67 22.89 -33.33
C THR A 26 4.47 22.31 -32.59
N ARG A 27 3.58 23.19 -32.12
CA ARG A 27 2.24 22.82 -31.71
C ARG A 27 1.57 22.20 -32.93
N SER A 28 1.36 20.89 -32.89
CA SER A 28 0.39 20.25 -33.78
C SER A 28 -0.92 21.04 -33.70
N GLU A 29 -1.53 21.35 -34.83
CA GLU A 29 -2.87 21.92 -34.92
C GLU A 29 -3.85 20.92 -34.28
N GLY A 30 -4.04 21.03 -32.97
CA GLY A 30 -4.95 20.22 -32.17
C GLY A 30 -6.17 21.03 -31.80
N GLU A 31 -7.30 20.35 -31.64
CA GLU A 31 -8.55 20.91 -31.12
C GLU A 31 -8.27 21.80 -29.88
N ASP A 32 -8.89 22.98 -29.82
CA ASP A 32 -8.78 23.88 -28.67
C ASP A 32 -9.64 23.31 -27.53
N ILE A 33 -8.99 22.68 -26.54
CA ILE A 33 -9.66 21.98 -25.44
C ILE A 33 -10.01 22.98 -24.34
N ASP A 34 -11.28 23.02 -23.93
CA ASP A 34 -11.73 23.86 -22.81
C ASP A 34 -11.03 23.47 -21.49
N HIS A 35 -10.71 24.47 -20.66
CA HIS A 35 -10.07 24.25 -19.36
C HIS A 35 -10.87 23.33 -18.42
N ASP A 36 -12.20 23.30 -18.53
CA ASP A 36 -13.07 22.41 -17.74
C ASP A 36 -13.04 20.94 -18.23
N ASP A 37 -12.44 20.70 -19.41
CA ASP A 37 -12.23 19.38 -20.01
C ASP A 37 -10.80 18.85 -19.78
N ILE A 38 -9.95 19.63 -19.12
CA ILE A 38 -8.58 19.27 -18.79
C ILE A 38 -8.51 18.62 -17.41
N CYS A 39 -7.77 17.51 -17.31
CA CYS A 39 -7.48 16.88 -16.03
C CYS A 39 -6.52 17.74 -15.20
N PRO A 40 -6.84 18.05 -13.93
CA PRO A 40 -5.99 18.90 -13.09
C PRO A 40 -4.69 18.22 -12.62
N ILE A 41 -4.49 16.92 -12.92
CA ILE A 41 -3.30 16.16 -12.53
C ILE A 41 -2.32 16.05 -13.72
N CYS A 42 -2.78 15.54 -14.86
CA CYS A 42 -1.92 15.36 -16.03
C CYS A 42 -1.95 16.55 -17.00
N HIS A 43 -2.88 17.49 -16.83
CA HIS A 43 -3.03 18.69 -17.66
C HIS A 43 -3.33 18.38 -19.15
N LEU A 44 -3.91 17.20 -19.42
CA LEU A 44 -4.38 16.76 -20.74
C LEU A 44 -5.90 16.59 -20.74
N LEU A 45 -6.50 16.37 -21.91
CA LEU A 45 -7.91 16.02 -22.03
C LEU A 45 -8.28 14.86 -21.09
N LEU A 46 -9.38 15.01 -20.35
CA LEU A 46 -9.93 13.98 -19.49
C LEU A 46 -10.15 12.68 -20.28
N TYR A 47 -9.54 11.60 -19.81
CA TYR A 47 -9.68 10.26 -20.38
C TYR A 47 -10.25 9.32 -19.32
N ARG A 48 -11.33 8.60 -19.66
CA ARG A 48 -12.12 7.78 -18.72
C ARG A 48 -12.36 8.54 -17.39
N PRO A 49 -13.08 9.67 -17.43
CA PRO A 49 -13.21 10.54 -16.27
C PRO A 49 -13.91 9.84 -15.11
N VAL A 50 -13.37 10.03 -13.90
CA VAL A 50 -14.03 9.69 -12.65
C VAL A 50 -14.47 10.96 -11.95
N ARG A 51 -15.61 10.87 -11.27
CA ARG A 51 -16.18 11.95 -10.47
C ARG A 51 -16.15 11.55 -9.00
N THR A 52 -15.57 12.43 -8.20
CA THR A 52 -15.50 12.29 -6.74
C THR A 52 -16.81 12.76 -6.09
N ARG A 53 -17.12 12.32 -4.86
CA ARG A 53 -18.28 12.83 -4.09
C ARG A 53 -18.20 14.33 -3.80
N CYS A 54 -16.99 14.89 -3.74
CA CYS A 54 -16.77 16.33 -3.61
C CYS A 54 -16.84 17.07 -4.96
N ASN A 55 -17.32 16.41 -6.02
CA ASN A 55 -17.61 16.97 -7.32
C ASN A 55 -16.39 17.42 -8.16
N HIS A 56 -15.21 16.87 -7.90
CA HIS A 56 -14.04 17.04 -8.77
C HIS A 56 -13.94 15.90 -9.77
N THR A 57 -13.56 16.24 -11.01
CA THR A 57 -13.40 15.32 -12.13
C THR A 57 -11.93 15.22 -12.53
N LEU A 58 -11.48 14.01 -12.83
CA LEU A 58 -10.10 13.70 -13.18
C LEU A 58 -10.06 12.36 -13.92
N CYS A 59 -8.94 12.04 -14.61
CA CYS A 59 -8.81 10.75 -15.29
C CYS A 59 -8.82 9.59 -14.27
N GLU A 60 -9.40 8.45 -14.64
CA GLU A 60 -9.39 7.23 -13.83
C GLU A 60 -7.97 6.85 -13.40
N ALA A 61 -7.03 6.77 -14.34
CA ALA A 61 -5.63 6.45 -14.07
C ALA A 61 -4.96 7.45 -13.11
N CYS A 62 -5.24 8.76 -13.27
CA CYS A 62 -4.72 9.78 -12.37
C CYS A 62 -5.31 9.65 -10.95
N MET A 63 -6.58 9.27 -10.81
CA MET A 63 -7.18 8.98 -9.50
C MET A 63 -6.59 7.74 -8.86
N ALA A 64 -6.40 6.68 -9.65
CA ALA A 64 -5.84 5.42 -9.20
C ALA A 64 -4.41 5.64 -8.67
N HIS A 65 -3.57 6.30 -9.46
CA HIS A 65 -2.22 6.67 -9.06
C HIS A 65 -2.23 7.59 -7.82
N TRP A 66 -3.15 8.56 -7.76
CA TRP A 66 -3.27 9.39 -6.58
C TRP A 66 -3.66 8.56 -5.35
N ALA A 67 -4.61 7.63 -5.48
CA ALA A 67 -4.98 6.72 -4.41
C ALA A 67 -3.84 5.79 -4.00
N ASP A 68 -2.94 5.42 -4.91
CA ASP A 68 -1.67 4.72 -4.62
C ASP A 68 -0.79 5.52 -3.68
N VAL A 69 -0.62 6.82 -3.92
CA VAL A 69 0.24 7.66 -3.08
C VAL A 69 -0.45 8.23 -1.84
N SER A 70 -1.79 8.32 -1.83
CA SER A 70 -2.56 9.04 -0.80
C SER A 70 -3.27 8.15 0.23
N ILE A 71 -3.25 6.82 0.05
CA ILE A 71 -3.66 5.91 1.12
C ILE A 71 -2.63 6.00 2.24
N THR A 72 -3.03 6.73 3.28
CA THR A 72 -2.32 6.71 4.55
C THR A 72 -2.51 5.33 5.16
N SER A 73 -1.43 4.59 5.42
CA SER A 73 -1.40 3.38 6.25
C SER A 73 -1.89 3.59 7.70
N GLN A 74 -2.57 4.71 7.97
CA GLN A 74 -3.06 5.11 9.28
C GLN A 74 -4.22 4.21 9.70
N MET A 75 -3.97 3.45 10.75
CA MET A 75 -4.97 2.65 11.44
C MET A 75 -6.09 3.55 11.98
N THR A 76 -7.34 3.20 11.65
CA THR A 76 -8.54 3.90 12.18
C THR A 76 -9.24 3.00 13.17
N THR A 77 -9.46 3.44 14.41
CA THR A 77 -10.23 2.68 15.40
C THR A 77 -11.69 2.58 14.98
N VAL A 78 -12.22 1.36 14.93
CA VAL A 78 -13.62 1.05 14.55
C VAL A 78 -14.26 0.12 15.58
N GLY A 79 -15.59 0.02 15.57
CA GLY A 79 -16.31 -0.89 16.45
C GLY A 79 -16.06 -2.36 16.08
N LEU A 80 -16.18 -3.27 17.05
CA LEU A 80 -15.99 -4.72 16.82
C LEU A 80 -16.99 -5.34 15.83
N ASP A 81 -18.15 -4.70 15.67
CA ASP A 81 -19.20 -5.14 14.73
C ASP A 81 -19.04 -4.52 13.32
N ASP A 82 -17.96 -3.76 13.07
CA ASP A 82 -17.64 -3.23 11.73
C ASP A 82 -17.11 -4.35 10.83
N GLU A 83 -17.90 -4.76 9.84
CA GLU A 83 -17.50 -5.76 8.86
C GLU A 83 -16.62 -5.15 7.77
N ALA A 84 -15.71 -5.96 7.21
CA ALA A 84 -14.90 -5.57 6.07
C ALA A 84 -15.78 -5.26 4.86
N VAL A 85 -16.00 -3.98 4.57
CA VAL A 85 -16.65 -3.55 3.33
C VAL A 85 -15.76 -3.98 2.17
N VAL A 86 -16.22 -4.97 1.40
CA VAL A 86 -15.63 -5.31 0.11
C VAL A 86 -15.97 -4.17 -0.84
N LEU A 87 -15.04 -3.23 -1.03
CA LEU A 87 -15.17 -2.21 -2.06
C LEU A 87 -15.20 -2.91 -3.42
N LEU A 88 -16.09 -2.45 -4.30
CA LEU A 88 -16.13 -2.94 -5.67
C LEU A 88 -14.78 -2.63 -6.35
N PRO A 89 -14.34 -3.45 -7.34
CA PRO A 89 -13.04 -3.26 -8.00
C PRO A 89 -12.79 -1.86 -8.59
N HIS A 90 -13.86 -1.08 -8.83
CA HIS A 90 -13.82 0.23 -9.47
C HIS A 90 -14.01 1.40 -8.48
N GLU A 91 -14.21 1.13 -7.18
CA GLU A 91 -14.41 2.17 -6.18
C GLU A 91 -13.10 2.53 -5.48
N ILE A 92 -12.60 3.72 -5.79
CA ILE A 92 -11.38 4.25 -5.21
C ILE A 92 -11.76 5.17 -4.05
N GLU A 93 -11.65 4.67 -2.82
CA GLU A 93 -11.78 5.51 -1.61
C GLU A 93 -10.40 6.05 -1.20
N THR A 94 -10.21 7.37 -1.33
CA THR A 94 -9.01 8.09 -0.91
C THR A 94 -9.30 9.58 -0.63
N ARG A 95 -8.30 10.37 -0.21
CA ARG A 95 -8.41 11.83 -0.15
C ARG A 95 -8.41 12.41 -1.56
N CYS A 96 -9.36 13.28 -1.88
CA CYS A 96 -9.41 13.96 -3.17
C CYS A 96 -8.11 14.77 -3.41
N PRO A 97 -7.45 14.68 -4.58
CA PRO A 97 -6.27 15.49 -4.88
C PRO A 97 -6.54 17.00 -4.88
N MET A 98 -7.77 17.40 -5.20
CA MET A 98 -8.15 18.81 -5.33
C MET A 98 -8.48 19.47 -3.99
N CYS A 99 -9.23 18.77 -3.14
CA CYS A 99 -9.74 19.36 -1.88
C CYS A 99 -9.32 18.61 -0.62
N ARG A 100 -8.57 17.50 -0.75
CA ARG A 100 -8.07 16.64 0.35
C ARG A 100 -9.15 15.99 1.22
N THR A 101 -10.42 16.16 0.89
CA THR A 101 -11.55 15.49 1.56
C THR A 101 -11.57 14.00 1.23
N SER A 102 -11.79 13.16 2.24
CA SER A 102 -12.04 11.72 2.03
C SER A 102 -13.25 11.53 1.10
N THR A 103 -13.04 10.79 0.01
CA THR A 103 -14.03 10.66 -1.05
C THR A 103 -13.94 9.30 -1.72
N THR A 104 -15.01 8.90 -2.39
CA THR A 104 -15.00 7.81 -3.35
C THR A 104 -15.07 8.40 -4.75
N ALA A 105 -14.36 7.82 -5.71
CA ALA A 105 -14.46 8.17 -7.12
C ALA A 105 -15.20 7.08 -7.90
N THR A 106 -16.08 7.50 -8.80
CA THR A 106 -16.86 6.62 -9.68
C THR A 106 -16.74 7.09 -11.13
N LEU A 107 -16.71 6.16 -12.09
CA LEU A 107 -16.68 6.50 -13.52
C LEU A 107 -17.88 7.38 -13.92
N ASP A 108 -17.62 8.38 -14.77
CA ASP A 108 -18.63 9.27 -15.36
C ASP A 108 -18.76 9.01 -16.87
N PRO A 109 -19.55 8.00 -17.29
CA PRO A 109 -19.70 7.65 -18.70
C PRO A 109 -20.41 8.74 -19.51
N THR A 110 -21.18 9.61 -18.86
CA THR A 110 -21.87 10.72 -19.53
C THR A 110 -20.86 11.78 -19.94
N ARG A 111 -19.93 12.13 -19.04
CA ARG A 111 -18.83 13.03 -19.33
C ARG A 111 -17.91 12.44 -20.39
N GLU A 112 -17.57 11.15 -20.29
CA GLU A 112 -16.76 10.45 -21.29
C GLU A 112 -17.37 10.54 -22.70
N SER A 113 -18.66 10.23 -22.82
CA SER A 113 -19.36 10.26 -24.11
C SER A 113 -19.40 11.67 -24.72
N SER A 114 -19.46 12.70 -23.88
CA SER A 114 -19.43 14.10 -24.31
C SER A 114 -18.06 14.48 -24.86
N LEU A 115 -16.99 14.15 -24.13
CA LEU A 115 -15.60 14.42 -24.53
C LEU A 115 -15.23 13.69 -25.83
N ARG A 116 -15.65 12.42 -25.99
CA ARG A 116 -15.47 11.65 -27.24
C ARG A 116 -16.11 12.31 -28.46
N ARG A 117 -17.24 13.01 -28.27
CA ARG A 117 -17.97 13.68 -29.35
C ARG A 117 -17.40 15.05 -29.68
N GLU A 118 -16.92 15.78 -28.67
CA GLU A 118 -16.46 17.16 -28.79
C GLU A 118 -14.99 17.25 -29.23
N TYR A 119 -14.16 16.31 -28.78
CA TYR A 119 -12.72 16.25 -29.07
C TYR A 119 -12.30 14.86 -29.60
N PRO A 120 -12.84 14.40 -30.75
CA PRO A 120 -12.61 13.04 -31.25
C PRO A 120 -11.14 12.72 -31.51
N GLU A 121 -10.34 13.66 -32.03
CA GLU A 121 -8.93 13.40 -32.33
C GLU A 121 -8.10 13.32 -31.04
N SER A 122 -8.29 14.30 -30.15
CA SER A 122 -7.61 14.36 -28.87
C SER A 122 -7.98 13.16 -27.99
N TYR A 123 -9.25 12.77 -27.95
CA TYR A 123 -9.70 11.62 -27.17
C TYR A 123 -9.11 10.31 -27.70
N LYS A 124 -9.03 10.13 -29.02
CA LYS A 124 -8.41 8.95 -29.62
C LYS A 124 -6.91 8.85 -29.29
N ALA A 125 -6.20 9.98 -29.26
CA ALA A 125 -4.81 10.01 -28.83
C ALA A 125 -4.66 9.54 -27.38
N ARG A 126 -5.56 9.97 -26.49
CA ARG A 126 -5.61 9.50 -25.09
C ARG A 126 -5.95 8.02 -24.97
N GLU A 127 -6.82 7.49 -25.83
CA GLU A 127 -7.18 6.06 -25.86
C GLU A 127 -5.99 5.16 -26.23
N ILE A 128 -5.18 5.60 -27.20
CA ILE A 128 -3.94 4.91 -27.58
C ILE A 128 -2.93 4.92 -26.41
N GLU A 129 -2.70 6.09 -25.79
CA GLU A 129 -1.81 6.21 -24.63
C GLU A 129 -2.28 5.33 -23.47
N GLY A 130 -3.58 5.35 -23.17
CA GLY A 130 -4.18 4.51 -22.13
C GLY A 130 -3.98 3.02 -22.39
N THR A 131 -4.18 2.56 -23.63
CA THR A 131 -3.98 1.15 -24.00
C THR A 131 -2.54 0.71 -23.82
N LEU A 132 -1.57 1.55 -24.21
CA LEU A 132 -0.15 1.28 -24.02
C LEU A 132 0.25 1.26 -22.54
N ALA A 133 -0.36 2.12 -21.72
CA ALA A 133 -0.16 2.13 -20.28
C ALA A 133 -0.78 0.91 -19.60
N ASP A 134 -1.97 0.48 -20.03
CA ASP A 134 -2.65 -0.72 -19.51
C ASP A 134 -1.84 -2.00 -19.80
N GLU A 135 -1.17 -2.08 -20.96
CA GLU A 135 -0.26 -3.19 -21.29
C GLU A 135 0.97 -3.24 -20.35
N ASP A 136 1.47 -2.09 -19.89
CA ASP A 136 2.56 -2.01 -18.91
C ASP A 136 2.06 -2.29 -17.48
N ASP A 137 0.87 -1.79 -17.13
CA ASP A 137 0.26 -1.91 -15.79
C ASP A 137 -0.28 -3.33 -15.51
N PHE A 138 -0.70 -4.08 -16.53
CA PHE A 138 -1.07 -5.51 -16.39
C PHE A 138 0.07 -6.34 -15.82
N ALA A 139 1.32 -5.87 -15.97
CA ALA A 139 2.50 -6.52 -15.46
C ALA A 139 2.81 -6.17 -13.99
N THR A 140 2.16 -5.17 -13.37
CA THR A 140 2.38 -4.78 -11.96
C THR A 140 1.07 -4.42 -11.24
N LYS A 141 0.14 -5.37 -11.20
CA LYS A 141 -1.17 -5.18 -10.59
C LYS A 141 -1.06 -4.89 -9.08
N ILE A 142 -1.46 -3.69 -8.67
CA ILE A 142 -1.60 -3.32 -7.25
C ILE A 142 -3.04 -3.61 -6.79
N GLU A 143 -3.17 -4.40 -5.74
CA GLU A 143 -4.43 -4.78 -5.12
C GLU A 143 -4.56 -4.15 -3.72
N THR A 144 -5.78 -3.81 -3.32
CA THR A 144 -6.05 -3.27 -1.97
C THR A 144 -6.46 -4.41 -1.03
N LEU A 145 -5.88 -4.44 0.17
CA LEU A 145 -6.19 -5.37 1.24
C LEU A 145 -6.62 -4.60 2.49
N THR A 146 -7.87 -4.76 2.90
CA THR A 146 -8.32 -4.27 4.22
C THR A 146 -7.93 -5.29 5.29
N VAL A 147 -7.32 -4.84 6.39
CA VAL A 147 -6.95 -5.66 7.55
C VAL A 147 -7.57 -5.06 8.81
N TYR A 148 -8.28 -5.90 9.56
CA TYR A 148 -8.71 -5.57 10.91
C TYR A 148 -7.75 -6.21 11.91
N ILE A 149 -7.28 -5.43 12.86
CA ILE A 149 -6.42 -5.89 13.96
C ILE A 149 -7.05 -5.42 15.26
N GLY A 150 -7.22 -6.33 16.22
CA GLY A 150 -7.96 -5.98 17.41
C GLY A 150 -7.93 -7.06 18.46
N ASN A 151 -8.72 -6.84 19.51
CA ASN A 151 -8.97 -7.87 20.48
C ASN A 151 -10.41 -7.83 21.00
N GLU A 152 -10.93 -9.02 21.25
CA GLU A 152 -12.10 -9.23 22.09
C GLU A 152 -11.67 -9.40 23.54
N HIS A 153 -12.54 -9.04 24.46
CA HIS A 153 -12.29 -9.09 25.90
C HIS A 153 -13.57 -9.41 26.67
N ARG A 154 -13.42 -10.25 27.70
CA ARG A 154 -14.44 -10.50 28.71
C ARG A 154 -13.78 -10.69 30.07
N LEU A 155 -14.44 -10.15 31.10
CA LEU A 155 -14.08 -10.43 32.48
C LEU A 155 -14.59 -11.82 32.90
N ILE A 156 -13.67 -12.65 33.41
CA ILE A 156 -13.99 -13.93 34.02
C ILE A 156 -13.83 -13.84 35.53
N ARG A 157 -14.62 -14.63 36.26
CA ARG A 157 -14.43 -14.79 37.71
C ARG A 157 -13.16 -15.61 37.91
N ALA A 158 -12.22 -15.07 38.69
CA ALA A 158 -11.09 -15.87 39.14
C ALA A 158 -11.62 -16.97 40.06
N TYR A 159 -11.42 -18.23 39.69
CA TYR A 159 -11.74 -19.38 40.54
C TYR A 159 -10.62 -19.64 41.57
N ASP A 160 -9.43 -19.09 41.32
CA ASP A 160 -8.21 -19.26 42.11
C ASP A 160 -7.71 -17.89 42.61
N GLU A 161 -6.67 -17.86 43.47
CA GLU A 161 -5.98 -16.62 43.89
C GLU A 161 -5.26 -15.86 42.75
N SER A 162 -5.38 -16.34 41.50
CA SER A 162 -4.73 -15.71 40.35
C SER A 162 -5.38 -14.37 39.97
N ASN A 163 -4.54 -13.40 39.61
CA ASN A 163 -4.98 -12.09 39.10
C ASN A 163 -5.40 -12.13 37.62
N ASN A 164 -5.41 -13.30 36.98
CA ASN A 164 -5.74 -13.47 35.57
C ASN A 164 -7.26 -13.47 35.34
N ARG A 165 -7.84 -12.27 35.33
CA ARG A 165 -9.30 -12.05 35.22
C ARG A 165 -9.76 -11.60 33.83
N HIS A 166 -8.81 -11.27 32.96
CA HIS A 166 -9.09 -10.82 31.60
C HIS A 166 -8.94 -12.00 30.64
N ASP A 167 -10.06 -12.49 30.12
CA ASP A 167 -10.09 -13.43 29.02
C ASP A 167 -10.16 -12.61 27.73
N TRP A 168 -9.08 -12.66 26.96
CA TRP A 168 -8.93 -11.84 25.77
C TRP A 168 -8.53 -12.69 24.57
N THR A 169 -9.03 -12.30 23.40
CA THR A 169 -8.71 -12.92 22.11
C THR A 169 -8.18 -11.83 21.19
N PHE A 170 -6.88 -11.85 20.92
CA PHE A 170 -6.28 -11.02 19.88
C PHE A 170 -6.56 -11.65 18.51
N PHE A 171 -6.86 -10.82 17.52
CA PHE A 171 -7.16 -11.28 16.18
C PHE A 171 -6.59 -10.36 15.11
N VAL A 172 -6.29 -10.95 13.97
CA VAL A 172 -6.05 -10.25 12.70
C VAL A 172 -6.97 -10.86 11.65
N ARG A 173 -7.79 -10.01 11.02
CA ARG A 173 -8.83 -10.41 10.06
C ARG A 173 -8.61 -9.65 8.75
N PRO A 174 -7.85 -10.21 7.81
CA PRO A 174 -7.70 -9.64 6.49
C PRO A 174 -8.96 -9.92 5.65
N SER A 175 -9.32 -8.98 4.78
CA SER A 175 -10.41 -9.12 3.80
C SER A 175 -10.15 -10.24 2.77
N ARG A 176 -8.88 -10.59 2.57
CA ARG A 176 -8.43 -11.68 1.70
C ARG A 176 -7.34 -12.49 2.39
N THR A 177 -7.61 -13.78 2.57
CA THR A 177 -6.67 -14.73 3.18
C THR A 177 -5.80 -15.43 2.14
N ASP A 178 -6.20 -15.40 0.87
CA ASP A 178 -5.50 -16.06 -0.23
C ASP A 178 -4.11 -15.46 -0.51
N LEU A 179 -3.89 -14.20 -0.12
CA LEU A 179 -2.62 -13.48 -0.23
C LEU A 179 -1.67 -13.70 0.94
N ILE A 180 -2.15 -14.26 2.05
CA ILE A 180 -1.38 -14.40 3.29
C ILE A 180 -0.69 -15.76 3.33
N GLU A 181 0.62 -15.76 3.56
CA GLU A 181 1.41 -16.97 3.81
C GLU A 181 1.30 -17.37 5.27
N GLU A 182 1.60 -16.43 6.17
CA GLU A 182 1.48 -16.65 7.61
C GLU A 182 1.41 -15.34 8.40
N MET A 183 0.98 -15.48 9.66
CA MET A 183 1.04 -14.43 10.66
C MET A 183 1.91 -14.86 11.83
N GLN A 184 2.90 -14.04 12.17
CA GLN A 184 3.76 -14.25 13.33
C GLN A 184 3.35 -13.28 14.42
N ILE A 185 2.71 -13.79 15.47
CA ILE A 185 2.18 -13.01 16.59
C ILE A 185 3.15 -13.12 17.76
N PHE A 186 3.62 -11.98 18.25
CA PHE A 186 4.55 -11.85 19.36
C PHE A 186 3.81 -11.29 20.59
N LEU A 187 3.57 -12.19 21.53
CA LEU A 187 3.04 -11.90 22.86
C LEU A 187 4.17 -11.43 23.78
N HIS A 188 3.78 -10.86 24.92
CA HIS A 188 4.73 -10.47 25.96
C HIS A 188 5.56 -11.68 26.45
N PRO A 189 6.87 -11.54 26.77
CA PRO A 189 7.72 -12.65 27.17
C PRO A 189 7.27 -13.43 28.41
N THR A 190 6.37 -12.88 29.22
CA THR A 190 5.79 -13.56 30.40
C THR A 190 4.84 -14.70 30.04
N PHE A 191 4.39 -14.78 28.78
CA PHE A 191 3.53 -15.87 28.33
C PHE A 191 4.36 -17.11 27.99
N ARG A 192 3.82 -18.28 28.31
CA ARG A 192 4.35 -19.55 27.77
C ARG A 192 4.14 -19.54 26.26
N ASN A 193 5.23 -19.78 25.53
CA ASN A 193 5.30 -19.64 24.08
C ASN A 193 4.88 -18.24 23.59
N PRO A 194 5.74 -17.22 23.74
CA PRO A 194 5.42 -15.84 23.38
C PRO A 194 5.37 -15.62 21.87
N ARG A 195 5.82 -16.57 21.04
CA ARG A 195 5.75 -16.48 19.58
C ARG A 195 4.75 -17.50 19.05
N VAL A 196 3.68 -17.02 18.42
CA VAL A 196 2.66 -17.87 17.82
C VAL A 196 2.63 -17.64 16.32
N ILE A 197 2.83 -18.70 15.54
CA ILE A 197 2.77 -18.64 14.07
C ILE A 197 1.43 -19.25 13.61
N LYS A 198 0.73 -18.56 12.71
CA LYS A 198 -0.57 -18.98 12.16
C LYS A 198 -0.53 -18.89 10.64
N GLN A 199 -0.56 -20.04 9.98
CA GLN A 199 -0.58 -20.13 8.51
C GLN A 199 -2.00 -20.05 7.94
N TYR A 200 -2.99 -20.49 8.71
CA TYR A 200 -4.39 -20.58 8.27
C TYR A 200 -5.32 -19.78 9.17
N PRO A 201 -6.42 -19.21 8.61
CA PRO A 201 -7.46 -18.58 9.41
C PRO A 201 -8.16 -19.62 10.33
N PRO A 202 -8.71 -19.19 11.48
CA PRO A 202 -8.72 -17.82 12.00
C PRO A 202 -7.37 -17.44 12.66
N TYR A 203 -6.81 -16.29 12.28
CA TYR A 203 -5.52 -15.81 12.78
C TYR A 203 -5.67 -15.15 14.16
N GLU A 204 -6.01 -15.97 15.15
CA GLU A 204 -6.42 -15.52 16.47
C GLU A 204 -5.63 -16.23 17.58
N VAL A 205 -5.44 -15.51 18.70
CA VAL A 205 -4.79 -16.01 19.91
C VAL A 205 -5.60 -15.60 21.13
N ARG A 206 -6.07 -16.60 21.86
CA ARG A 206 -6.78 -16.42 23.13
C ARG A 206 -5.90 -16.75 24.32
N ARG A 207 -5.89 -15.89 25.33
CA ARG A 207 -5.13 -16.07 26.58
C ARG A 207 -5.85 -15.40 27.75
N LEU A 208 -5.42 -15.76 28.96
CA LEU A 208 -5.79 -15.06 30.18
C LEU A 208 -4.66 -14.10 30.57
N GLY A 209 -5.02 -12.88 30.98
CA GLY A 209 -4.06 -11.88 31.42
C GLY A 209 -4.57 -11.05 32.60
N TRP A 210 -3.67 -10.25 33.16
CA TRP A 210 -3.92 -9.39 34.32
C TRP A 210 -3.75 -7.90 33.99
N GLY A 211 -3.29 -7.54 32.78
CA GLY A 211 -2.95 -6.16 32.41
C GLY A 211 -2.90 -5.92 30.91
N TYR A 212 -2.70 -4.66 30.53
CA TYR A 212 -2.64 -4.21 29.15
C TYR A 212 -1.26 -4.49 28.56
N PHE A 213 -1.22 -5.05 27.35
CA PHE A 213 0.02 -5.34 26.64
C PHE A 213 -0.12 -4.94 25.18
N THR A 214 0.99 -4.53 24.56
CA THR A 214 1.08 -4.38 23.12
C THR A 214 1.51 -5.70 22.51
N ILE A 215 0.73 -6.17 21.54
CA ILE A 215 1.03 -7.35 20.73
C ILE A 215 1.60 -6.86 19.41
N PHE A 216 2.75 -7.41 19.03
CA PHE A 216 3.34 -7.19 17.71
C PHE A 216 2.93 -8.34 16.81
N VAL A 217 2.65 -8.05 15.54
CA VAL A 217 2.33 -9.06 14.55
C VAL A 217 3.03 -8.75 13.24
N ASN A 218 3.66 -9.76 12.64
CA ASN A 218 4.14 -9.67 11.27
C ASN A 218 3.13 -10.36 10.37
N ILE A 219 2.61 -9.64 9.36
CA ILE A 219 1.81 -10.23 8.29
C ILE A 219 2.73 -10.52 7.10
N ILE A 220 2.85 -11.79 6.74
CA ILE A 220 3.72 -12.26 5.66
C ILE A 220 2.85 -12.64 4.47
N LEU A 221 3.16 -12.06 3.31
CA LEU A 221 2.50 -12.35 2.05
C LEU A 221 3.09 -13.59 1.39
N LYS A 222 2.28 -14.29 0.60
CA LYS A 222 2.76 -15.37 -0.27
C LYS A 222 3.78 -14.86 -1.28
N ALA A 223 4.61 -15.78 -1.78
CA ALA A 223 5.52 -15.52 -2.89
C ALA A 223 4.79 -14.89 -4.08
N GLY A 224 5.50 -14.02 -4.81
CA GLY A 224 4.92 -13.21 -5.89
C GLY A 224 4.11 -11.99 -5.42
N TYR A 225 4.07 -11.69 -4.12
CA TYR A 225 3.41 -10.50 -3.58
C TYR A 225 4.31 -9.70 -2.65
N SER A 226 4.25 -8.38 -2.77
CA SER A 226 4.98 -7.44 -1.91
C SER A 226 4.10 -6.30 -1.39
N TRP A 227 4.39 -5.83 -0.17
CA TRP A 227 3.65 -4.72 0.43
C TRP A 227 4.08 -3.38 -0.18
N VAL A 228 3.10 -2.59 -0.59
CA VAL A 228 3.32 -1.18 -0.98
C VAL A 228 3.17 -0.31 0.27
N SER A 229 4.08 -0.49 1.23
CA SER A 229 4.19 0.31 2.44
C SER A 229 5.65 0.73 2.67
N SER A 230 5.84 1.87 3.33
CA SER A 230 7.17 2.30 3.81
C SER A 230 7.61 1.54 5.06
N GLU A 231 6.65 0.97 5.79
CA GLU A 231 6.88 0.17 7.01
C GLU A 231 7.11 -1.31 6.69
N ALA A 232 6.98 -1.70 5.42
CA ALA A 232 7.22 -3.06 4.99
C ALA A 232 8.72 -3.38 5.01
N GLU A 233 9.02 -4.60 5.43
CA GLU A 233 10.35 -5.16 5.56
C GLU A 233 10.48 -6.43 4.70
N ASP A 234 11.72 -6.80 4.41
CA ASP A 234 12.02 -8.02 3.68
C ASP A 234 11.75 -9.26 4.56
N THR A 235 11.35 -10.36 3.94
CA THR A 235 11.21 -11.64 4.66
C THR A 235 12.60 -12.25 4.90
N PRO A 236 12.76 -13.12 5.92
CA PRO A 236 14.01 -13.84 6.14
C PRO A 236 14.47 -14.66 4.92
N ASP A 237 13.51 -15.07 4.09
CA ASP A 237 13.75 -15.85 2.87
C ASP A 237 14.10 -14.97 1.65
N GLY A 238 14.36 -13.67 1.86
CA GLY A 238 14.86 -12.75 0.83
C GLY A 238 13.79 -12.04 0.01
N ALA A 239 12.50 -12.24 0.29
CA ALA A 239 11.44 -11.60 -0.48
C ALA A 239 11.33 -10.11 -0.13
N PRO A 240 11.51 -9.19 -1.10
CA PRO A 240 11.54 -7.77 -0.84
C PRO A 240 10.16 -7.29 -0.37
N LYS A 241 10.12 -6.57 0.75
CA LYS A 241 8.87 -6.05 1.32
C LYS A 241 7.76 -7.11 1.49
N GLY A 242 8.08 -8.38 1.67
CA GLY A 242 7.07 -9.44 1.86
C GLY A 242 6.45 -9.46 3.26
N LYS A 243 7.02 -8.72 4.22
CA LYS A 243 6.61 -8.69 5.63
C LYS A 243 6.13 -7.30 6.03
N LEU A 244 4.97 -7.21 6.69
CA LEU A 244 4.47 -5.97 7.28
C LEU A 244 4.34 -6.12 8.80
N PRO A 245 5.20 -5.44 9.59
CA PRO A 245 5.03 -5.34 11.03
C PRO A 245 3.86 -4.43 11.39
N LEU A 246 3.00 -4.88 12.30
CA LEU A 246 1.94 -4.10 12.91
C LEU A 246 1.98 -4.29 14.43
N GLU A 247 1.41 -3.32 15.15
CA GLU A 247 1.25 -3.40 16.60
C GLU A 247 -0.19 -3.07 17.00
N TRP A 248 -0.64 -3.71 18.08
CA TRP A 248 -1.93 -3.43 18.70
C TRP A 248 -1.83 -3.49 20.20
N THR A 249 -2.27 -2.43 20.87
CA THR A 249 -2.38 -2.43 22.34
C THR A 249 -3.74 -2.99 22.73
N LEU A 250 -3.73 -4.09 23.47
CA LEU A 250 -4.96 -4.74 23.94
C LEU A 250 -5.86 -3.72 24.65
N ASP A 251 -7.14 -3.74 24.30
CA ASP A 251 -8.17 -2.93 24.93
C ASP A 251 -9.10 -3.81 25.76
N PHE A 252 -9.15 -3.55 27.06
CA PHE A 252 -10.02 -4.27 28.00
C PHE A 252 -11.25 -3.46 28.40
N ASN A 253 -11.50 -2.32 27.75
CA ASN A 253 -12.75 -1.60 27.93
C ASN A 253 -13.89 -2.36 27.23
N GLY A 254 -14.95 -2.65 27.99
CA GLY A 254 -16.11 -3.37 27.44
C GLY A 254 -15.74 -4.72 26.83
N ARG A 255 -16.11 -4.92 25.55
CA ARG A 255 -15.81 -6.11 24.76
C ARG A 255 -14.44 -6.08 24.08
N GLY A 256 -13.66 -5.00 24.25
CA GLY A 256 -12.45 -4.71 23.49
C GLY A 256 -12.72 -3.82 22.27
N SER A 257 -11.72 -3.66 21.42
CA SER A 257 -11.78 -2.81 20.23
C SER A 257 -10.92 -3.33 19.09
N GLN A 258 -11.06 -2.72 17.91
CA GLN A 258 -10.25 -3.04 16.75
C GLN A 258 -9.90 -1.79 15.94
N GLY A 259 -8.80 -1.88 15.21
CA GLY A 259 -8.36 -0.93 14.20
C GLY A 259 -8.55 -1.53 12.80
N ARG A 260 -8.94 -0.67 11.87
CA ARG A 260 -9.00 -0.98 10.43
C ARG A 260 -7.83 -0.31 9.73
N LEU A 261 -7.09 -1.10 8.95
CA LEU A 261 -6.05 -0.64 8.03
C LEU A 261 -6.47 -0.97 6.61
N ARG A 262 -6.19 -0.06 5.68
CA ARG A 262 -6.30 -0.31 4.25
C ARG A 262 -4.89 -0.29 3.67
N LEU A 263 -4.43 -1.45 3.24
CA LEU A 263 -3.08 -1.71 2.79
C LEU A 263 -3.07 -1.99 1.29
N LYS A 264 -1.88 -1.89 0.69
CA LYS A 264 -1.67 -2.18 -0.73
C LYS A 264 -0.68 -3.30 -0.90
N VAL A 265 -1.00 -4.20 -1.81
CA VAL A 265 -0.20 -5.37 -2.16
C VAL A 265 0.06 -5.30 -3.66
N ARG A 266 1.30 -5.47 -4.09
CA ARG A 266 1.70 -5.55 -5.49
C ARG A 266 1.89 -7.03 -5.85
N LYS A 267 1.33 -7.47 -6.98
CA LYS A 267 1.71 -8.75 -7.60
C LYS A 267 2.97 -8.54 -8.45
N GLU A 268 3.97 -9.37 -8.25
CA GLU A 268 5.22 -9.39 -9.01
C GLU A 268 5.01 -10.20 -10.32
N LYS A 269 5.82 -9.95 -11.36
CA LYS A 269 5.55 -10.48 -12.71
C LYS A 269 5.58 -12.01 -12.75
N GLU A 270 4.61 -12.60 -13.46
CA GLU A 270 4.55 -14.04 -13.76
C GLU A 270 5.82 -14.43 -14.55
N GLY A 271 6.72 -15.18 -13.89
CA GLY A 271 8.05 -15.54 -14.40
C GLY A 271 9.12 -15.59 -13.31
N GLN A 272 9.01 -14.75 -12.26
CA GLN A 272 9.85 -14.82 -11.06
C GLN A 272 9.31 -15.81 -10.02
N GLU A 273 8.00 -16.09 -10.06
CA GLU A 273 7.30 -16.98 -9.12
C GLU A 273 7.91 -18.40 -9.03
N ALA A 274 8.44 -18.94 -10.13
CA ALA A 274 9.02 -20.28 -10.16
C ALA A 274 10.47 -20.33 -9.63
N GLU A 275 11.28 -19.32 -9.96
CA GLU A 275 12.66 -19.19 -9.46
C GLU A 275 12.65 -18.85 -7.95
N ASP A 276 11.76 -17.95 -7.52
CA ASP A 276 11.60 -17.56 -6.11
C ASP A 276 11.04 -18.72 -5.26
N GLU A 277 10.13 -19.55 -5.79
CA GLU A 277 9.63 -20.74 -5.08
C GLU A 277 10.70 -21.84 -5.00
N GLU A 278 11.54 -22.02 -6.03
CA GLU A 278 12.65 -22.99 -5.99
C GLU A 278 13.75 -22.56 -5.01
N GLU A 279 14.12 -21.28 -5.00
CA GLU A 279 15.06 -20.70 -4.03
C GLU A 279 14.50 -20.76 -2.60
N ARG A 280 13.19 -20.52 -2.41
CA ARG A 280 12.52 -20.70 -1.11
C ARG A 280 12.39 -22.15 -0.69
N GLU A 281 12.12 -23.08 -1.60
CA GLU A 281 12.16 -24.52 -1.28
C GLU A 281 13.58 -24.91 -0.85
N GLU A 282 14.61 -24.36 -1.47
CA GLU A 282 15.99 -24.58 -1.08
C GLU A 282 16.26 -24.01 0.33
N VAL A 283 15.85 -22.77 0.62
CA VAL A 283 15.95 -22.16 1.96
C VAL A 283 15.16 -22.98 2.98
N ARG A 284 13.92 -23.37 2.69
CA ARG A 284 13.09 -24.21 3.56
C ARG A 284 13.74 -25.58 3.80
N ARG A 285 14.37 -26.18 2.77
CA ARG A 285 15.14 -27.42 2.89
C ARG A 285 16.43 -27.25 3.70
N LEU A 286 17.08 -26.08 3.62
CA LEU A 286 18.26 -25.75 4.42
C LEU A 286 17.88 -25.54 5.88
N TRP A 287 16.80 -24.81 6.17
CA TRP A 287 16.23 -24.67 7.51
C TRP A 287 15.76 -26.00 8.09
N ALA A 288 15.13 -26.85 7.27
CA ALA A 288 14.76 -28.21 7.66
C ALA A 288 15.98 -29.11 7.93
N ARG A 289 17.08 -28.94 7.19
CA ARG A 289 18.36 -29.63 7.47
C ARG A 289 19.02 -29.13 8.74
N GLN A 290 18.96 -27.83 9.02
CA GLN A 290 19.47 -27.24 10.26
C GLN A 290 18.72 -27.79 11.48
N ARG A 291 17.41 -28.00 11.34
CA ARG A 291 16.51 -28.70 12.27
C ARG A 291 16.94 -30.13 12.62
N VAL A 292 17.59 -30.84 11.69
CA VAL A 292 18.09 -32.22 11.87
C VAL A 292 19.52 -32.24 12.43
N THR A 293 20.25 -31.13 12.31
CA THR A 293 21.67 -31.07 12.67
C THR A 293 21.89 -30.39 14.03
N ASP A 294 20.89 -29.67 14.55
CA ASP A 294 20.91 -29.03 15.86
C ASP A 294 20.50 -30.03 16.97
N PRO A 295 21.41 -30.40 17.89
CA PRO A 295 21.13 -31.38 18.93
C PRO A 295 20.18 -30.89 20.03
N ASP A 296 19.83 -29.59 20.06
CA ASP A 296 18.92 -28.98 21.04
C ASP A 296 17.51 -28.69 20.47
N TRP A 297 17.16 -29.22 19.30
CA TRP A 297 15.83 -29.03 18.70
C TRP A 297 14.79 -29.98 19.30
N GLU A 298 13.80 -29.45 20.03
CA GLU A 298 12.64 -30.20 20.53
C GLU A 298 11.44 -30.07 19.57
N ASP A 299 10.90 -31.22 19.13
CA ASP A 299 9.70 -31.28 18.28
C ASP A 299 8.46 -30.86 19.08
N PRO A 300 7.67 -29.86 18.65
CA PRO A 300 6.47 -29.45 19.37
C PRO A 300 5.36 -30.52 19.41
N GLU A 301 5.49 -31.64 18.69
CA GLU A 301 4.62 -32.81 18.83
C GLU A 301 5.05 -33.78 19.95
N ASP A 302 6.30 -33.74 20.40
CA ASP A 302 6.84 -34.64 21.43
C ASP A 302 6.70 -34.12 22.87
N VAL A 303 6.20 -32.89 23.05
CA VAL A 303 5.83 -32.35 24.37
C VAL A 303 4.31 -32.43 24.54
N SER A 304 3.81 -33.66 24.64
CA SER A 304 2.44 -33.96 25.11
C SER A 304 2.44 -34.65 26.47
#